data_AF-A0A2A2EVX9-F1
#
_entry.id   AF-A0A2A2EVX9-F1
#
_cell.length_a   1.000
_cell.length_b   1.000
_cell.length_c   1.000
_cell.angle_alpha   90.00
_cell.angle_beta   90.00
_cell.angle_gamma   90.00
#
_symmetry.space_group_name_H-M   'P 1'
#
loop_
_entity.id
_entity.type
_entity.pdbx_description
1 polymer ?
#
loop_
_entity_poly.entity_id
_entity_poly.type
_entity_poly.pdbx_seq_one_letter_code
_entity_poly.pdbx_strand_id
1 'polypeptide(L)' 'LKEQENLQALSQLRVGLKVTFETREGPAFGIVTKINRKSVIVLAEDGTKQYKVSPELLKPLHEVK' A
#
# COMPACT_ATOMS: atom_id res chain seq x y z
N LEU A 1 2.79 -18.91 9.11
CA LEU A 1 1.59 -18.05 9.22
C LEU A 1 1.95 -16.60 8.88
N LYS A 2 2.40 -15.76 9.83
CA LYS A 2 2.63 -14.31 9.56
C LYS A 2 3.60 -13.97 8.42
N GLU A 3 4.69 -14.74 8.26
CA GLU A 3 5.64 -14.55 7.15
C GLU A 3 4.99 -14.86 5.78
N GLN A 4 4.14 -15.90 5.70
CA GLN A 4 3.46 -16.29 4.46
C GLN A 4 2.40 -15.25 4.07
N GLU A 5 1.64 -14.75 5.04
CA GLU A 5 0.64 -13.68 4.82
C GLU A 5 1.32 -12.40 4.31
N ASN A 6 2.47 -12.04 4.89
CA ASN A 6 3.26 -10.90 4.42
C ASN A 6 3.78 -11.10 2.99
N LEU A 7 4.28 -12.30 2.65
CA LEU A 7 4.71 -12.62 1.29
C LEU A 7 3.55 -12.57 0.28
N GLN A 8 2.36 -13.03 0.69
CA GLN A 8 1.15 -12.96 -0.13
C GLN A 8 0.66 -11.51 -0.32
N ALA A 9 0.78 -10.65 0.70
CA ALA A 9 0.45 -9.24 0.57
C ALA A 9 1.44 -8.54 -0.38
N LEU A 10 2.74 -8.78 -0.22
CA LEU A 10 3.78 -8.22 -1.08
C LEU A 10 3.65 -8.67 -2.54
N SER A 11 3.23 -9.91 -2.81
CA SER A 11 3.12 -10.44 -4.18
C SER A 11 2.10 -9.68 -5.03
N GLN A 12 1.09 -9.09 -4.38
CA GLN A 12 0.02 -8.30 -4.99
C GLN A 12 0.42 -6.83 -5.26
N LEU A 13 1.53 -6.35 -4.69
CA LEU A 13 1.94 -4.95 -4.80
C LEU A 13 2.97 -4.74 -5.91
N ARG A 14 2.88 -3.59 -6.58
CA ARG A 14 3.84 -3.11 -7.59
C ARG A 14 4.03 -1.60 -7.43
N VAL A 15 5.21 -1.09 -7.79
CA VAL A 15 5.42 0.36 -7.87
C VAL A 15 4.49 0.93 -8.96
N GLY A 16 3.86 2.07 -8.68
CA GLY A 16 2.83 2.68 -9.53
C GLY A 16 1.41 2.18 -9.25
N LEU A 17 1.23 1.14 -8.43
CA LEU A 17 -0.10 0.62 -8.09
C LEU A 17 -0.84 1.58 -7.15
N LYS A 18 -2.10 1.88 -7.49
CA LYS A 18 -3.02 2.58 -6.59
C LYS A 18 -3.51 1.65 -5.49
N VAL A 19 -3.50 2.15 -4.26
CA VAL A 19 -3.82 1.39 -3.05
C VAL A 19 -4.66 2.24 -2.10
N THR A 20 -5.47 1.57 -1.28
CA THR A 20 -6.14 2.18 -0.13
C THR A 20 -5.60 1.61 1.18
N PHE A 21 -5.61 2.43 2.23
CA PHE A 21 -5.13 2.11 3.57
C PHE A 21 -5.74 3.06 4.61
N GLU A 22 -5.69 2.65 5.88
CA GLU A 22 -6.15 3.47 7.00
C GLU A 22 -5.06 4.42 7.51
N THR A 23 -5.44 5.66 7.80
CA THR A 23 -4.60 6.65 8.48
C THR A 23 -5.28 7.11 9.77
N ARG A 24 -4.59 7.95 10.56
CA ARG A 24 -5.19 8.59 11.75
C ARG A 24 -6.33 9.54 11.40
N GLU A 25 -6.33 10.07 10.18
CA GLU A 25 -7.34 11.01 9.68
C GLU A 25 -8.51 10.28 8.99
N GLY A 26 -8.43 8.94 8.86
CA GLY A 26 -9.39 8.08 8.16
C GLY A 26 -8.77 7.33 6.97
N PRO A 27 -9.62 6.69 6.15
CA PRO A 27 -9.19 6.01 4.93
C PRO A 27 -8.51 6.97 3.96
N ALA A 28 -7.41 6.54 3.37
CA ALA A 28 -6.67 7.29 2.37
C ALA A 28 -6.40 6.46 1.12
N PHE A 29 -6.05 7.18 0.05
CA PHE A 29 -5.63 6.62 -1.24
C PHE A 29 -4.24 7.12 -1.59
N GLY A 30 -3.50 6.30 -2.32
CA GLY A 30 -2.19 6.69 -2.81
C GLY A 30 -1.58 5.70 -3.78
N ILE A 31 -0.38 6.03 -4.23
CA ILE A 31 0.39 5.25 -5.19
C ILE A 31 1.61 4.65 -4.50
N VAL A 32 1.84 3.36 -4.69
CA VAL A 32 3.05 2.69 -4.19
C VAL A 32 4.27 3.25 -4.92
N THR A 33 5.21 3.84 -4.17
CA THR A 33 6.47 4.37 -4.73
C THR A 33 7.68 3.51 -4.40
N LYS A 34 7.63 2.71 -3.32
CA LYS A 34 8.72 1.80 -2.95
C LYS A 34 8.20 0.59 -2.17
N ILE A 35 8.70 -0.60 -2.47
CA ILE A 35 8.36 -1.84 -1.76
C ILE A 35 9.59 -2.35 -1.00
N ASN A 36 9.44 -2.59 0.29
CA ASN A 36 10.43 -3.30 1.12
C ASN A 36 9.74 -4.49 1.79
N ARG A 37 10.51 -5.47 2.26
CA ARG A 37 9.98 -6.71 2.85
C ARG A 37 9.03 -6.50 4.04
N LYS A 38 9.21 -5.43 4.83
CA LYS A 38 8.38 -5.14 6.01
C LYS A 38 7.54 -3.87 5.89
N SER A 39 7.74 -3.09 4.83
CA SER A 39 7.07 -1.80 4.69
C SER A 39 7.07 -1.31 3.25
N VAL A 40 5.98 -0.70 2.85
CA VAL A 40 5.78 -0.10 1.54
C VAL A 40 5.64 1.41 1.73
N ILE A 41 6.25 2.18 0.84
CA ILE A 41 6.09 3.63 0.81
C ILE A 41 4.98 3.94 -0.19
N VAL A 42 4.00 4.70 0.28
CA VAL A 42 2.84 5.14 -0.50
C VAL A 42 2.83 6.67 -0.52
N LEU A 43 2.79 7.26 -1.70
CA LEU A 43 2.57 8.68 -1.88
C LEU A 43 1.06 8.94 -1.95
N ALA A 44 0.55 9.85 -1.11
CA ALA A 44 -0.84 10.28 -1.16
C ALA A 44 -1.23 10.79 -2.56
N GLU A 45 -2.49 10.66 -2.95
CA GLU A 45 -2.94 11.16 -4.27
C GLU A 45 -2.75 12.67 -4.46
N ASP A 46 -2.76 13.46 -3.38
CA ASP A 46 -2.47 14.89 -3.41
C ASP A 46 -0.97 15.23 -3.58
N GLY A 47 -0.10 14.23 -3.52
CA GLY A 47 1.35 14.37 -3.61
C GLY A 47 2.02 15.02 -2.40
N THR A 48 1.28 15.33 -1.33
CA THR A 48 1.79 16.13 -0.21
C THR A 48 2.43 15.30 0.89
N LYS A 49 1.96 14.06 1.07
CA LYS A 49 2.37 13.17 2.17
C LYS A 49 2.86 11.82 1.64
N GLN A 50 3.91 11.29 2.27
CA GLN A 50 4.34 9.91 2.10
C GLN A 50 4.07 9.11 3.37
N TYR A 51 3.57 7.90 3.20
CA TYR A 51 3.24 6.97 4.28
C TYR A 51 4.11 5.73 4.19
N LYS A 52 4.63 5.29 5.33
CA LYS A 52 5.28 3.99 5.48
C LYS A 52 4.27 3.02 6.08
N VAL A 53 3.76 2.09 5.27
CA VAL A 53 2.63 1.22 5.61
C VAL A 53 3.07 -0.24 5.58
N SER A 54 2.53 -1.08 6.48
CA SER A 54 2.74 -2.54 6.42
C SER A 54 2.07 -3.10 5.16
N PRO A 55 2.69 -4.05 4.42
CA PRO A 55 2.09 -4.62 3.21
C PRO A 55 0.68 -5.18 3.43
N GLU A 56 0.44 -5.80 4.58
CA GLU A 56 -0.85 -6.42 4.95
C GLU A 56 -2.00 -5.41 5.15
N LEU A 57 -1.67 -4.12 5.32
CA LEU A 57 -2.65 -3.05 5.50
C LEU A 57 -3.00 -2.33 4.19
N LEU A 58 -2.33 -2.69 3.09
CA LEU A 58 -2.58 -2.12 1.78
C LEU A 58 -3.56 -2.98 1.01
N LYS A 59 -4.57 -2.35 0.43
CA LYS A 59 -5.53 -3.00 -0.45
C LYS A 59 -5.35 -2.44 -1.87
N PRO A 60 -5.00 -3.26 -2.87
CA PRO A 60 -4.97 -2.84 -4.26
C PRO A 60 -6.33 -2.30 -4.70
N LEU A 61 -6.35 -1.10 -5.27
CA LEU A 61 -7.50 -0.61 -6.00
C LEU A 61 -7.55 -1.31 -7.34
N HIS A 62 -8.54 -2.18 -7.53
CA HIS A 62 -8.82 -2.75 -8.84
C HIS A 62 -9.73 -1.77 -9.59
N GLU A 63 -9.25 -1.22 -10.70
CA GLU A 63 -10.15 -0.58 -11.65
C GLU A 63 -11.08 -1.66 -12.20
N VAL A 64 -12.37 -1.58 -11.86
CA VAL A 64 -13.40 -2.40 -12.49
C VAL A 64 -13.47 -1.93 -13.94
N LYS A 65 -13.04 -2.79 -14.87
CA LYS A 65 -13.18 -2.55 -16.30
C LYS A 65 -14.64 -2.61 -16.74
#